data_AF-A0A7V4HHL1-F1
#
_entry.id   AF-A0A7V4HHL1-F1
#
_cell.length_a   1.000
_cell.length_b   1.000
_cell.length_c   1.000
_cell.angle_alpha   90.00
_cell.angle_beta   90.00
_cell.angle_gamma   90.00
#
_symmetry.space_group_name_H-M   'P 1'
#
loop_
_entity.id
_entity.type
_entity.pdbx_description
1 polymer ?
#
loop_
_entity_poly.entity_id
_entity_poly.type
_entity_poly.pdbx_seq_one_letter_code
_entity_poly.pdbx_strand_id
1 'polypeptide(L)'
;GGVFLIEYLDDTIKTPDDVAQIVNLATLGTIARVKADDGQRRLIVHHEPKSPISEAYRTLRTNIQFSRKVQGGKTFCLTSGSVGEGKSLTAFNLAWVSAQLGDRVLLVDADLHRPRQHKILKLSNSRGLADVLMGDLSLEEAVAATSMANMDVLLSGRVAPGAHGLLDTRRLKELVEALRQSYDMILFDAPPVIGVSDASLIVREVDGVILVVQHRKYPFSVSLRAKAIIDNLGANLVGVVLNNINVSRDYSYYYYHHHYYSYPQAKGDEGKKA
;
A
#
# COMPACT_ATOMS: atom_id res chain seq x y z
N GLY A 1 2.19 25.52 -28.29
CA GLY A 1 0.77 25.33 -28.63
C GLY A 1 0.29 23.95 -28.26
N GLY A 2 0.60 22.92 -29.06
CA GLY A 2 0.04 21.57 -28.91
C GLY A 2 0.36 20.83 -27.60
N VAL A 3 1.56 20.98 -27.03
CA VAL A 3 1.94 20.31 -25.77
C VAL A 3 1.09 20.78 -24.58
N PHE A 4 0.82 22.09 -24.48
CA PHE A 4 -0.06 22.66 -23.45
C PHE A 4 -1.53 22.26 -23.64
N LEU A 5 -1.99 22.11 -24.89
CA LEU A 5 -3.35 21.65 -25.18
C LEU A 5 -3.55 20.17 -24.82
N ILE A 6 -2.55 19.33 -25.09
CA ILE A 6 -2.55 17.92 -24.69
C ILE A 6 -2.51 17.78 -23.17
N GLU A 7 -1.75 18.63 -22.47
CA GLU A 7 -1.75 18.65 -21.00
C GLU A 7 -3.09 19.12 -20.40
N TYR A 8 -3.78 20.05 -21.06
CA TYR A 8 -5.10 20.53 -20.64
C TYR A 8 -6.21 19.46 -20.77
N LEU A 9 -6.08 18.57 -21.77
CA LEU A 9 -7.01 17.46 -21.99
C LEU A 9 -6.65 16.19 -21.19
N ASP A 10 -5.47 16.16 -20.57
CA ASP A 10 -5.02 15.05 -19.73
C ASP A 10 -5.73 15.12 -18.36
N ASP A 11 -6.80 14.35 -18.19
CA ASP A 11 -7.63 14.29 -16.99
C ASP A 11 -7.08 13.33 -15.92
N THR A 12 -5.79 12.98 -15.99
CA THR A 12 -5.15 12.11 -15.01
C THR A 12 -4.53 12.88 -13.84
N ILE A 13 -4.32 12.19 -12.71
CA ILE A 13 -3.59 12.70 -11.55
C ILE A 13 -2.09 12.60 -11.80
N LYS A 14 -1.39 13.73 -11.66
CA LYS A 14 0.03 13.92 -11.99
C LYS A 14 0.84 14.29 -10.77
N THR A 15 0.24 15.05 -9.85
CA THR A 15 0.94 15.60 -8.68
C THR A 15 0.13 15.37 -7.38
N PRO A 16 0.81 15.37 -6.22
CA PRO A 16 0.20 15.59 -4.90
C PRO A 16 -0.72 16.81 -4.83
N ASP A 17 -0.47 17.87 -5.59
CA ASP A 17 -1.37 19.03 -5.65
C ASP A 17 -2.69 18.65 -6.33
N ASP A 18 -2.65 17.85 -7.40
CA ASP A 18 -3.87 17.30 -8.01
C ASP A 18 -4.65 16.43 -7.01
N VAL A 19 -3.95 15.64 -6.18
CA VAL A 19 -4.59 14.86 -5.11
C VAL A 19 -5.32 15.77 -4.12
N ALA A 20 -4.65 16.85 -3.67
CA ALA A 20 -5.22 17.78 -2.71
C ALA A 20 -6.39 18.59 -3.31
N GLN A 21 -6.26 19.07 -4.55
CA GLN A 21 -7.23 19.97 -5.18
C GLN A 21 -8.41 19.22 -5.81
N ILE A 22 -8.16 18.05 -6.41
CA ILE A 22 -9.20 17.28 -7.13
C ILE A 22 -9.83 16.24 -6.21
N VAL A 23 -9.00 15.40 -5.57
CA VAL A 23 -9.49 14.29 -4.74
C VAL A 23 -9.85 14.75 -3.32
N ASN A 24 -9.38 15.93 -2.91
CA ASN A 24 -9.56 16.49 -1.57
C ASN A 24 -9.08 15.53 -0.47
N LEU A 25 -7.85 15.03 -0.65
CA LEU A 25 -7.18 14.14 0.30
C LEU A 25 -5.72 14.57 0.49
N ALA A 26 -5.14 14.17 1.62
CA ALA A 26 -3.70 14.28 1.82
C ALA A 26 -2.95 13.25 0.97
N THR A 27 -1.83 13.65 0.39
CA THR A 27 -0.87 12.70 -0.17
C THR A 27 0.02 12.15 0.93
N LEU A 28 -0.03 10.85 1.17
CA LEU A 28 0.75 10.15 2.19
C LEU A 28 2.17 9.82 1.71
N GLY A 29 2.36 9.70 0.39
CA GLY A 29 3.67 9.45 -0.19
C GLY A 29 3.66 9.41 -1.72
N THR A 30 4.82 9.66 -2.30
CA THR A 30 5.10 9.64 -3.74
C THR A 30 6.14 8.56 -4.04
N ILE A 31 5.75 7.53 -4.79
CA ILE A 31 6.62 6.40 -5.09
C ILE A 31 7.10 6.48 -6.54
N ALA A 32 8.42 6.60 -6.73
CA ALA A 32 9.02 6.60 -8.05
C ALA A 32 8.85 5.27 -8.78
N ARG A 33 8.74 5.37 -10.11
CA ARG A 33 8.88 4.24 -11.02
C ARG A 33 10.29 3.68 -10.92
N VAL A 34 10.35 2.37 -10.83
CA VAL A 34 11.61 1.64 -10.86
C VAL A 34 11.79 1.05 -12.25
N LYS A 35 12.83 1.49 -12.96
CA LYS A 35 13.25 0.85 -14.22
C LYS A 35 13.68 -0.58 -13.87
N ALA A 36 13.18 -1.57 -14.62
CA ALA A 36 13.62 -2.95 -14.41
C ALA A 36 15.01 -3.07 -14.99
N ASP A 37 15.93 -3.61 -14.20
CA ASP A 37 16.66 -4.76 -14.70
C ASP A 37 15.95 -6.03 -14.21
N ASP A 38 15.97 -7.06 -15.03
CA ASP A 38 15.10 -8.24 -14.98
C ASP A 38 14.85 -8.81 -13.55
N GLY A 39 13.57 -9.01 -13.19
CA GLY A 39 13.15 -9.64 -11.92
C GLY A 39 13.23 -8.81 -10.62
N GLN A 40 14.09 -7.78 -10.52
CA GLN A 40 14.39 -7.09 -9.25
C GLN A 40 13.35 -6.03 -8.81
N ARG A 41 12.43 -5.64 -9.71
CA ARG A 41 11.38 -4.62 -9.45
C ARG A 41 10.57 -4.84 -8.16
N ARG A 42 10.45 -6.08 -7.70
CA ARG A 42 9.56 -6.47 -6.59
C ARG A 42 10.23 -6.42 -5.22
N LEU A 43 11.55 -6.29 -5.17
CA LEU A 43 12.36 -6.51 -3.96
C LEU A 43 13.33 -5.36 -3.67
N ILE A 44 13.05 -4.14 -4.15
CA ILE A 44 14.04 -3.05 -4.11
C ILE A 44 14.32 -2.61 -2.67
N VAL A 45 13.30 -2.57 -1.80
CA VAL A 45 13.51 -2.29 -0.38
C VAL A 45 14.26 -3.44 0.31
N HIS A 46 14.10 -4.68 -0.18
CA HIS A 46 14.84 -5.84 0.28
C HIS A 46 16.33 -5.77 -0.10
N HIS A 47 16.68 -5.27 -1.30
CA HIS A 47 18.06 -5.26 -1.80
C HIS A 47 18.81 -3.96 -1.53
N GLU A 48 18.12 -2.82 -1.46
CA GLU A 48 18.74 -1.50 -1.27
C GLU A 48 18.03 -0.69 -0.17
N PRO A 49 18.27 -1.00 1.12
CA PRO A 49 17.59 -0.34 2.24
C PRO A 49 17.81 1.17 2.32
N LYS A 50 18.90 1.69 1.71
CA LYS A 50 19.22 3.13 1.65
C LYS A 50 18.78 3.80 0.34
N SER A 51 18.02 3.10 -0.50
CA SER A 51 17.53 3.66 -1.76
C SER A 51 16.50 4.77 -1.52
N PRO A 52 16.38 5.76 -2.44
CA PRO A 52 15.34 6.77 -2.39
C PRO A 52 13.91 6.21 -2.30
N ILE A 53 13.69 5.02 -2.87
CA ILE A 53 12.40 4.31 -2.80
C ILE A 53 12.13 3.82 -1.38
N SER A 54 13.14 3.30 -0.67
CA SER A 54 13.00 2.89 0.73
C SER A 54 12.66 4.08 1.63
N GLU A 55 13.30 5.24 1.42
CA GLU A 55 12.97 6.48 2.14
C GLU A 55 11.53 6.96 1.86
N ALA A 56 11.05 6.81 0.62
CA ALA A 56 9.66 7.12 0.30
C ALA A 56 8.67 6.24 1.07
N TYR A 57 8.97 4.94 1.25
CA TYR A 57 8.16 4.05 2.08
C TYR A 57 8.29 4.32 3.58
N ARG A 58 9.46 4.75 4.08
CA ARG A 58 9.62 5.21 5.48
C ARG A 58 8.77 6.44 5.76
N THR A 59 8.78 7.39 4.82
CA THR A 59 7.94 8.58 4.87
C THR A 59 6.46 8.21 4.85
N LEU A 60 6.06 7.29 3.95
CA LEU A 60 4.68 6.78 3.89
C LEU A 60 4.24 6.17 5.24
N ARG A 61 5.03 5.26 5.82
CA ARG A 61 4.74 4.67 7.14
C ARG A 61 4.56 5.76 8.20
N THR A 62 5.47 6.71 8.25
CA THR A 62 5.45 7.82 9.22
C THR A 62 4.18 8.66 9.08
N ASN A 63 3.79 9.01 7.86
CA ASN A 63 2.57 9.77 7.59
C ASN A 63 1.30 9.01 7.97
N ILE A 64 1.27 7.69 7.78
CA ILE A 64 0.15 6.84 8.24
C ILE A 64 0.06 6.87 9.76
N GLN A 65 1.18 6.69 10.47
CA GLN A 65 1.21 6.66 11.94
C GLN A 65 0.82 7.99 12.60
N PHE A 66 1.19 9.12 11.99
CA PHE A 66 0.83 10.45 12.51
C PHE A 66 -0.54 10.94 12.05
N SER A 67 -1.26 10.17 11.22
CA SER A 67 -2.59 10.56 10.76
C SER A 67 -3.59 10.57 11.91
N ARG A 68 -4.23 11.72 12.12
CA ARG A 68 -5.27 11.90 13.14
C ARG A 68 -6.51 11.03 12.90
N LYS A 69 -6.73 10.58 11.66
CA LYS A 69 -7.88 9.73 11.30
C LYS A 69 -7.77 8.30 11.85
N VAL A 70 -6.58 7.88 12.26
CA VAL A 70 -6.25 6.49 12.61
C VAL A 70 -5.38 6.41 13.88
N GLN A 71 -5.58 7.33 14.81
CA GLN A 71 -4.79 7.37 16.05
C GLN A 71 -4.93 6.06 16.82
N GLY A 72 -3.79 5.39 17.05
CA GLY A 72 -3.76 4.07 17.70
C GLY A 72 -4.26 2.92 16.84
N GLY A 73 -4.56 3.16 15.57
CA GLY A 73 -4.96 2.14 14.60
C GLY A 73 -3.79 1.22 14.24
N LYS A 74 -4.11 -0.06 14.04
CA LYS A 74 -3.19 -1.12 13.64
C LYS A 74 -3.56 -1.73 12.28
N THR A 75 -4.80 -1.62 11.84
CA THR A 75 -5.29 -2.30 10.64
C THR A 75 -5.49 -1.32 9.50
N PHE A 76 -4.85 -1.59 8.36
CA PHE A 76 -4.92 -0.71 7.19
C PHE A 76 -5.23 -1.51 5.93
N CYS A 77 -6.11 -0.97 5.10
CA CYS A 77 -6.43 -1.52 3.79
C CYS A 77 -5.81 -0.67 2.69
N LEU A 78 -5.04 -1.30 1.80
CA LEU A 78 -4.59 -0.69 0.55
C LEU A 78 -5.54 -1.11 -0.57
N THR A 79 -6.28 -0.14 -1.11
CA THR A 79 -7.17 -0.34 -2.25
C THR A 79 -6.92 0.73 -3.33
N SER A 80 -7.67 0.68 -4.43
CA SER A 80 -7.51 1.56 -5.59
C SER A 80 -8.81 1.59 -6.40
N GLY A 81 -8.92 2.51 -7.36
CA GLY A 81 -10.09 2.58 -8.22
C GLY A 81 -10.04 1.56 -9.37
N SER A 82 -8.84 1.14 -9.79
CA SER A 82 -8.66 0.22 -10.90
C SER A 82 -7.56 -0.82 -10.69
N VAL A 83 -7.54 -1.85 -11.53
CA VAL A 83 -6.54 -2.92 -11.48
C VAL A 83 -5.16 -2.39 -11.88
N GLY A 84 -4.13 -2.84 -11.16
CA GLY A 84 -2.75 -2.59 -11.55
C GLY A 84 -2.25 -1.18 -11.23
N GLU A 85 -2.89 -0.47 -10.29
CA GLU A 85 -2.37 0.81 -9.77
C GLU A 85 -1.18 0.64 -8.80
N GLY A 86 -0.87 -0.60 -8.44
CA GLY A 86 0.32 -0.97 -7.66
C GLY A 86 0.08 -1.21 -6.17
N LYS A 87 -1.17 -1.44 -5.76
CA LYS A 87 -1.57 -1.84 -4.39
C LYS A 87 -0.66 -2.91 -3.78
N SER A 88 -0.58 -4.08 -4.42
CA SER A 88 0.17 -5.22 -3.88
C SER A 88 1.64 -4.94 -3.63
N LEU A 89 2.29 -4.23 -4.56
CA LEU A 89 3.70 -3.87 -4.40
C LEU A 89 3.88 -2.79 -3.33
N THR A 90 2.95 -1.85 -3.24
CA THR A 90 2.95 -0.80 -2.21
C THR A 90 2.75 -1.42 -0.83
N ALA A 91 1.79 -2.34 -0.69
CA ALA A 91 1.50 -3.07 0.55
C ALA A 91 2.71 -3.89 1.00
N PHE A 92 3.32 -4.63 0.08
CA PHE A 92 4.53 -5.40 0.37
C PHE A 92 5.69 -4.54 0.87
N ASN A 93 6.03 -3.46 0.16
CA ASN A 93 7.18 -2.63 0.54
C ASN A 93 6.90 -1.82 1.82
N LEU A 94 5.66 -1.38 2.04
CA LEU A 94 5.26 -0.76 3.30
C LEU A 94 5.39 -1.75 4.46
N ALA A 95 4.93 -3.00 4.27
CA ALA A 95 5.06 -4.05 5.27
C ALA A 95 6.54 -4.30 5.60
N TRP A 96 7.37 -4.44 4.57
CA TRP A 96 8.79 -4.68 4.68
C TRP A 96 9.51 -3.56 5.46
N VAL A 97 9.29 -2.30 5.08
CA VAL A 97 9.90 -1.15 5.78
C VAL A 97 9.44 -1.07 7.23
N SER A 98 8.15 -1.32 7.49
CA SER A 98 7.60 -1.26 8.84
C SER A 98 8.23 -2.33 9.75
N ALA A 99 8.38 -3.55 9.23
CA ALA A 99 9.07 -4.63 9.92
C ALA A 99 10.56 -4.34 10.15
N GLN A 100 11.24 -3.76 9.16
CA GLN A 100 12.63 -3.29 9.32
C GLN A 100 12.79 -2.23 10.41
N LEU A 101 11.75 -1.43 10.65
CA LEU A 101 11.71 -0.40 11.70
C LEU A 101 11.25 -0.94 13.05
N GLY A 102 10.99 -2.25 13.16
CA GLY A 102 10.73 -2.96 14.41
C GLY A 102 9.26 -3.27 14.69
N ASP A 103 8.32 -2.89 13.81
CA ASP A 103 6.91 -3.26 13.98
C ASP A 103 6.74 -4.78 13.74
N ARG A 104 5.90 -5.47 14.53
CA ARG A 104 5.41 -6.81 14.14
C ARG A 104 4.34 -6.64 13.09
N VAL A 105 4.64 -7.03 11.86
CA VAL A 105 3.79 -6.78 10.69
C VAL A 105 3.17 -8.06 10.17
N LEU A 106 1.87 -8.01 9.89
CA LEU A 106 1.20 -9.00 9.06
C LEU A 106 0.77 -8.38 7.73
N LEU A 107 1.19 -8.99 6.62
CA LEU A 107 0.66 -8.69 5.30
C LEU A 107 -0.42 -9.72 4.91
N VAL A 108 -1.63 -9.27 4.60
CA VAL A 108 -2.76 -10.14 4.21
C VAL A 108 -3.05 -9.94 2.72
N ASP A 109 -2.93 -11.00 1.91
CA ASP A 109 -3.35 -11.00 0.50
C ASP A 109 -4.86 -11.24 0.41
N ALA A 110 -5.62 -10.16 0.49
CA ALA A 110 -7.08 -10.18 0.54
C ALA A 110 -7.74 -10.02 -0.84
N ASP A 111 -6.95 -9.90 -1.91
CA ASP A 111 -7.42 -9.99 -3.30
C ASP A 111 -7.54 -11.46 -3.72
N LEU A 112 -8.64 -12.09 -3.29
CA LEU A 112 -8.98 -13.46 -3.70
C LEU A 112 -9.26 -13.57 -5.21
N HIS A 113 -9.46 -12.47 -5.93
CA HIS A 113 -9.72 -12.52 -7.38
C HIS A 113 -8.43 -12.61 -8.18
N ARG A 114 -7.39 -11.88 -7.77
CA ARG A 114 -6.11 -11.81 -8.49
C ARG A 114 -4.93 -11.77 -7.52
N PRO A 115 -4.73 -12.80 -6.68
CA PRO A 115 -3.71 -12.77 -5.64
C PRO A 115 -2.31 -12.58 -6.21
N ARG A 116 -1.50 -11.76 -5.53
CA ARG A 116 -0.16 -11.35 -6.01
C ARG A 116 0.94 -11.53 -4.98
N GLN A 117 0.65 -11.56 -3.69
CA GLN A 117 1.69 -11.51 -2.66
C GLN A 117 2.58 -12.75 -2.70
N HIS A 118 2.00 -13.94 -2.93
CA HIS A 118 2.75 -15.17 -3.10
C HIS A 118 3.79 -15.09 -4.25
N LYS A 119 3.48 -14.35 -5.33
CA LYS A 119 4.41 -14.13 -6.47
C LYS A 119 5.48 -13.09 -6.17
N ILE A 120 5.21 -12.17 -5.26
CA ILE A 120 6.18 -11.16 -4.80
C ILE A 120 7.16 -11.82 -3.83
N LEU A 121 6.63 -12.56 -2.86
CA LEU A 121 7.38 -13.25 -1.80
C LEU A 121 8.02 -14.58 -2.26
N LYS A 122 7.64 -15.10 -3.44
CA LYS A 122 8.07 -16.41 -3.95
C LYS A 122 7.69 -17.57 -3.01
N LEU A 123 6.48 -17.52 -2.47
CA LEU A 123 5.92 -18.53 -1.55
C LEU A 123 4.82 -19.36 -2.22
N SER A 124 4.55 -20.54 -1.68
CA SER A 124 3.40 -21.36 -2.09
C SER A 124 2.09 -20.71 -1.65
N ASN A 125 1.12 -20.62 -2.56
CA ASN A 125 -0.23 -20.10 -2.26
C ASN A 125 -1.26 -21.22 -2.00
N SER A 126 -0.80 -22.35 -1.46
CA SER A 126 -1.64 -23.54 -1.29
C SER A 126 -2.61 -23.46 -0.12
N ARG A 127 -2.36 -22.55 0.84
CA ARG A 127 -3.12 -22.33 2.07
C ARG A 127 -3.12 -20.83 2.38
N GLY A 128 -4.19 -20.32 2.98
CA GLY A 128 -4.28 -18.91 3.34
C GLY A 128 -5.66 -18.45 3.77
N LEU A 129 -5.95 -17.18 3.53
CA LEU A 129 -7.15 -16.47 3.97
C LEU A 129 -8.44 -17.20 3.58
N ALA A 130 -8.55 -17.72 2.36
CA ALA A 130 -9.74 -18.44 1.92
C ALA A 130 -10.01 -19.69 2.79
N ASP A 131 -8.97 -20.46 3.13
CA ASP A 131 -9.09 -21.66 3.96
C ASP A 131 -9.52 -21.30 5.39
N VAL A 132 -8.96 -20.23 5.96
CA VAL A 132 -9.35 -19.71 7.29
C VAL A 132 -10.81 -19.24 7.29
N LEU A 133 -11.22 -18.50 6.25
CA LEU A 133 -12.58 -18.00 6.13
C LEU A 133 -13.60 -19.12 5.88
N MET A 134 -13.20 -20.25 5.31
CA MET A 134 -14.05 -21.45 5.20
C MET A 134 -14.08 -22.26 6.50
N GLY A 135 -13.06 -22.12 7.35
CA GLY A 135 -12.90 -22.85 8.61
C GLY A 135 -12.13 -24.16 8.42
N ASP A 136 -11.44 -24.32 7.29
CA ASP A 136 -10.66 -25.51 6.95
C ASP A 136 -9.29 -25.50 7.63
N LEU A 137 -8.79 -24.32 8.00
CA LEU A 137 -7.52 -24.13 8.71
C LEU A 137 -7.68 -23.11 9.84
N SER A 138 -6.93 -23.29 10.91
CA SER A 138 -6.74 -22.24 11.91
C SER A 138 -5.90 -21.09 11.33
N LEU A 139 -5.97 -19.92 11.99
CA LEU A 139 -5.20 -18.75 11.60
C LEU A 139 -3.69 -19.02 11.72
N GLU A 140 -3.29 -19.71 12.78
CA GLU A 140 -1.90 -20.08 13.08
C GLU A 140 -1.32 -21.02 12.01
N GLU A 141 -2.12 -21.92 11.46
CA GLU A 141 -1.71 -22.83 10.39
C GLU A 141 -1.61 -22.15 9.01
N ALA A 142 -2.37 -21.07 8.81
CA ALA A 142 -2.44 -20.36 7.54
C ALA A 142 -1.43 -19.21 7.43
N VAL A 143 -1.00 -18.64 8.56
CA VAL A 143 0.04 -17.61 8.60
C VAL A 143 1.41 -18.24 8.33
N ALA A 144 2.18 -17.63 7.43
CA ALA A 144 3.52 -18.04 7.10
C ALA A 144 4.54 -16.95 7.45
N ALA A 145 5.66 -17.36 8.05
CA ALA A 145 6.81 -16.48 8.23
C ALA A 145 7.44 -16.12 6.88
N THR A 146 7.96 -14.89 6.77
CA THR A 146 8.71 -14.44 5.59
C THR A 146 10.23 -14.47 5.85
N SER A 147 11.03 -14.14 4.84
CA SER A 147 12.47 -13.95 5.01
C SER A 147 12.83 -12.69 5.80
N MET A 148 11.88 -11.78 6.05
CA MET A 148 12.07 -10.58 6.85
C MET A 148 11.65 -10.84 8.29
N ALA A 149 12.56 -10.60 9.24
CA ALA A 149 12.23 -10.66 10.66
C ALA A 149 11.09 -9.67 10.99
N ASN A 150 10.20 -10.07 11.91
CA ASN A 150 9.00 -9.31 12.29
C ASN A 150 7.98 -9.11 11.17
N MET A 151 8.06 -9.84 10.06
CA MET A 151 7.08 -9.80 8.99
C MET A 151 6.55 -11.19 8.68
N ASP A 152 5.26 -11.38 8.92
CA ASP A 152 4.51 -12.56 8.53
C ASP A 152 3.56 -12.24 7.38
N VAL A 153 3.06 -13.28 6.73
CA VAL A 153 2.10 -13.17 5.63
C VAL A 153 0.95 -14.15 5.80
N LEU A 154 -0.27 -13.67 5.57
CA LEU A 154 -1.45 -14.49 5.32
C LEU A 154 -1.77 -14.39 3.83
N LEU A 155 -1.36 -15.39 3.05
CA LEU A 155 -1.62 -15.43 1.61
C LEU A 155 -3.10 -15.68 1.32
N SER A 156 -3.54 -15.59 0.06
CA SER A 156 -4.95 -15.76 -0.27
C SER A 156 -5.44 -17.21 -0.08
N GLY A 157 -4.54 -18.18 -0.24
CA GLY A 157 -4.88 -19.60 -0.37
C GLY A 157 -5.38 -19.95 -1.76
N ARG A 158 -5.79 -21.22 -1.94
CA ARG A 158 -6.33 -21.71 -3.22
C ARG A 158 -7.67 -21.05 -3.49
N VAL A 159 -7.73 -20.25 -4.54
CA VAL A 159 -8.97 -19.62 -4.99
C VAL A 159 -9.78 -20.65 -5.77
N ALA A 160 -10.86 -21.16 -5.16
CA ALA A 160 -11.82 -22.02 -5.85
C ALA A 160 -12.64 -21.21 -6.88
N PRO A 161 -13.07 -21.80 -8.01
CA PRO A 161 -14.07 -21.18 -8.89
C PRO A 161 -15.35 -20.92 -8.08
N GLY A 162 -15.70 -19.64 -7.86
CA GLY A 162 -16.88 -19.26 -7.05
C GLY A 162 -16.58 -18.74 -5.64
N ALA A 163 -15.30 -18.57 -5.26
CA ALA A 163 -14.87 -17.97 -3.99
C ALA A 163 -15.27 -16.49 -3.76
N HIS A 164 -16.09 -15.92 -4.66
CA HIS A 164 -16.61 -14.56 -4.53
C HIS A 164 -17.60 -14.49 -3.37
N GLY A 165 -17.46 -13.52 -2.47
CA GLY A 165 -18.34 -13.39 -1.31
C GLY A 165 -18.05 -14.37 -0.17
N LEU A 166 -16.86 -15.01 -0.15
CA LEU A 166 -16.38 -15.78 1.02
C LEU A 166 -16.19 -14.91 2.27
N LEU A 167 -16.00 -13.61 2.07
CA LEU A 167 -15.91 -12.67 3.17
C LEU A 167 -17.31 -12.48 3.79
N ASP A 168 -17.57 -13.25 4.83
CA ASP A 168 -18.65 -12.96 5.77
C ASP A 168 -18.19 -11.86 6.74
N THR A 169 -19.04 -10.86 6.97
CA THR A 169 -18.69 -9.70 7.83
C THR A 169 -18.33 -10.12 9.25
N ARG A 170 -18.98 -11.17 9.81
CA ARG A 170 -18.71 -11.64 11.16
C ARG A 170 -17.35 -12.34 11.23
N ARG A 171 -17.09 -13.28 10.31
CA ARG A 171 -15.79 -13.99 10.27
C ARG A 171 -14.62 -13.04 10.00
N LEU A 172 -14.80 -12.06 9.12
CA LEU A 172 -13.78 -11.05 8.85
C LEU A 172 -13.50 -10.20 10.09
N LYS A 173 -14.54 -9.79 10.82
CA LYS A 173 -14.37 -9.03 12.06
C LYS A 173 -13.64 -9.84 13.13
N GLU A 174 -14.03 -11.09 13.34
CA GLU A 174 -13.37 -12.01 14.28
C GLU A 174 -11.89 -12.22 13.91
N LEU A 175 -11.59 -12.40 12.61
CA LEU A 175 -10.23 -12.48 12.10
C LEU A 175 -9.43 -11.21 12.40
N VAL A 176 -9.99 -10.04 12.10
CA VAL A 176 -9.33 -8.75 12.36
C VAL A 176 -9.02 -8.58 13.85
N GLU A 177 -9.97 -8.89 14.74
CA GLU A 177 -9.77 -8.80 16.19
C GLU A 177 -8.69 -9.75 16.70
N ALA A 178 -8.66 -11.00 16.21
CA ALA A 178 -7.62 -11.96 16.57
C ALA A 178 -6.23 -11.47 16.13
N LEU A 179 -6.12 -10.93 14.92
CA LEU A 179 -4.85 -10.43 14.39
C LEU A 179 -4.29 -9.24 15.17
N ARG A 180 -5.15 -8.33 15.64
CA ARG A 180 -4.73 -7.11 16.36
C ARG A 180 -4.02 -7.37 17.69
N GLN A 181 -4.20 -8.57 18.25
CA GLN A 181 -3.55 -8.99 19.49
C GLN A 181 -2.06 -9.33 19.28
N SER A 182 -1.72 -9.84 18.09
CA SER A 182 -0.38 -10.38 17.80
C SER A 182 0.52 -9.42 17.03
N TYR A 183 -0.07 -8.48 16.28
CA TYR A 183 0.65 -7.58 15.40
C TYR A 183 0.51 -6.11 15.81
N ASP A 184 1.51 -5.31 15.46
CA ASP A 184 1.53 -3.86 15.64
C ASP A 184 1.01 -3.15 14.40
N MET A 185 1.16 -3.77 13.21
CA MET A 185 0.60 -3.30 11.95
C MET A 185 0.09 -4.46 11.09
N ILE A 186 -1.12 -4.35 10.59
CA ILE A 186 -1.76 -5.34 9.72
C ILE A 186 -2.16 -4.64 8.42
N LEU A 187 -1.61 -5.10 7.30
CA LEU A 187 -1.81 -4.49 5.98
C LEU A 187 -2.61 -5.46 5.09
N PHE A 188 -3.83 -5.07 4.73
CA PHE A 188 -4.65 -5.80 3.78
C PHE A 188 -4.40 -5.29 2.36
N ASP A 189 -3.88 -6.15 1.48
CA ASP A 189 -3.85 -5.92 0.04
C ASP A 189 -5.19 -6.33 -0.56
N ALA A 190 -6.06 -5.34 -0.81
CA ALA A 190 -7.44 -5.57 -1.24
C ALA A 190 -7.60 -5.41 -2.76
N PRO A 191 -8.64 -6.00 -3.37
CA PRO A 191 -8.97 -5.72 -4.76
C PRO A 191 -9.36 -4.25 -4.95
N PRO A 192 -9.45 -3.74 -6.19
CA PRO A 192 -10.00 -2.41 -6.44
C PRO A 192 -11.41 -2.27 -5.84
N VAL A 193 -11.71 -1.13 -5.23
CA VAL A 193 -12.98 -0.91 -4.51
C VAL A 193 -14.16 -0.71 -5.47
N ILE A 194 -13.92 -0.33 -6.72
CA ILE A 194 -14.97 -0.16 -7.73
C ILE A 194 -15.39 -1.52 -8.26
N GLY A 195 -16.64 -1.91 -7.98
CA GLY A 195 -17.27 -3.09 -8.56
C GLY A 195 -16.88 -4.42 -7.91
N VAL A 196 -16.18 -4.41 -6.77
CA VAL A 196 -15.80 -5.63 -6.03
C VAL A 196 -16.29 -5.52 -4.58
N SER A 197 -17.25 -6.38 -4.19
CA SER A 197 -17.85 -6.42 -2.86
C SER A 197 -16.83 -6.66 -1.75
N ASP A 198 -15.87 -7.55 -2.02
CA ASP A 198 -14.88 -8.02 -1.06
C ASP A 198 -14.00 -6.89 -0.51
N ALA A 199 -13.60 -5.95 -1.37
CA ALA A 199 -12.87 -4.75 -0.95
C ALA A 199 -13.69 -3.90 0.02
N SER A 200 -15.01 -3.79 -0.18
CA SER A 200 -15.89 -2.97 0.65
C SER A 200 -16.03 -3.52 2.07
N LEU A 201 -16.00 -4.85 2.23
CA LEU A 201 -16.07 -5.49 3.54
C LEU A 201 -14.79 -5.22 4.34
N ILE A 202 -13.62 -5.42 3.73
CA ILE A 202 -12.33 -5.12 4.38
C ILE A 202 -12.25 -3.64 4.75
N VAL A 203 -12.64 -2.75 3.82
CA VAL A 203 -12.64 -1.30 4.04
C VAL A 203 -13.43 -0.88 5.29
N ARG A 204 -14.52 -1.58 5.63
CA ARG A 204 -15.35 -1.27 6.81
C ARG A 204 -14.78 -1.75 8.13
N GLU A 205 -13.98 -2.82 8.11
CA GLU A 205 -13.48 -3.48 9.32
C GLU A 205 -12.05 -3.06 9.70
N VAL A 206 -11.40 -2.20 8.91
CA VAL A 206 -10.05 -1.69 9.20
C VAL A 206 -10.09 -0.28 9.81
N ASP A 207 -9.05 0.08 10.55
CA ASP A 207 -8.93 1.41 11.16
C ASP A 207 -8.75 2.50 10.10
N GLY A 208 -8.03 2.19 9.01
CA GLY A 208 -7.67 3.14 7.97
C GLY A 208 -7.63 2.56 6.57
N VAL A 209 -8.03 3.37 5.59
CA VAL A 209 -7.95 3.04 4.17
C VAL A 209 -6.94 3.94 3.48
N ILE A 210 -6.08 3.34 2.66
CA ILE A 210 -5.08 4.01 1.85
C ILE A 210 -5.44 3.78 0.38
N LEU A 211 -5.69 4.87 -0.34
CA LEU A 211 -6.01 4.80 -1.76
C LEU A 211 -4.72 4.90 -2.58
N VAL A 212 -4.39 3.84 -3.31
CA VAL A 212 -3.23 3.84 -4.23
C VAL A 212 -3.68 4.32 -5.59
N VAL A 213 -3.07 5.40 -6.07
CA VAL A 213 -3.37 6.00 -7.37
C VAL A 213 -2.14 5.90 -8.25
N GLN A 214 -2.30 5.40 -9.48
CA GLN A 214 -1.17 5.37 -10.41
C GLN A 214 -1.04 6.68 -11.19
N HIS A 215 0.15 7.27 -11.10
CA HIS A 215 0.54 8.47 -11.81
C HIS A 215 0.26 8.39 -13.32
N ARG A 216 -0.48 9.38 -13.85
CA ARG A 216 -0.79 9.57 -15.27
C ARG A 216 -1.38 8.35 -15.99
N LYS A 217 -2.17 7.51 -15.32
CA LYS A 217 -2.74 6.29 -15.94
C LYS A 217 -4.24 6.33 -16.11
N TYR A 218 -4.97 6.69 -15.07
CA TYR A 218 -6.44 6.68 -15.08
C TYR A 218 -6.98 8.12 -14.91
N PRO A 219 -8.13 8.43 -15.52
CA PRO A 219 -8.86 9.66 -15.25
C PRO A 219 -9.08 9.86 -13.75
N PHE A 220 -8.99 11.10 -13.27
CA PHE A 220 -9.20 11.43 -11.85
C PHE A 220 -10.60 11.00 -11.36
N SER A 221 -11.57 10.88 -12.28
CA SER A 221 -12.93 10.41 -12.00
C SER A 221 -12.96 8.98 -11.41
N VAL A 222 -11.98 8.14 -11.75
CA VAL A 222 -11.80 6.82 -11.15
C VAL A 222 -11.44 6.93 -9.67
N SER A 223 -10.50 7.81 -9.33
CA SER A 223 -10.11 8.06 -7.93
C SER A 223 -11.24 8.71 -7.12
N LEU A 224 -11.99 9.64 -7.73
CA LEU A 224 -13.17 10.25 -7.11
C LEU A 224 -14.27 9.22 -6.82
N ARG A 225 -14.54 8.31 -7.75
CA ARG A 225 -15.52 7.24 -7.55
C ARG A 225 -15.07 6.26 -6.46
N ALA A 226 -13.79 5.90 -6.43
CA ALA A 226 -13.24 5.06 -5.36
C ALA A 226 -13.38 5.73 -3.99
N LYS A 227 -13.02 7.01 -3.89
CA LYS A 227 -13.22 7.83 -2.69
C LYS A 227 -14.67 7.85 -2.25
N ALA A 228 -15.60 8.14 -3.17
CA ALA A 228 -17.03 8.20 -2.85
C ALA A 228 -17.56 6.86 -2.30
N ILE A 229 -17.11 5.72 -2.84
CA ILE A 229 -17.47 4.41 -2.29
C ILE A 229 -16.94 4.24 -0.86
N ILE A 230 -15.66 4.57 -0.63
CA ILE A 230 -15.04 4.43 0.70
C ILE A 230 -15.72 5.36 1.73
N ASP A 231 -16.01 6.60 1.35
CA ASP A 231 -16.71 7.57 2.20
C ASP A 231 -18.14 7.09 2.53
N ASN A 232 -18.87 6.55 1.55
CA ASN A 232 -20.21 6.00 1.75
C ASN A 232 -20.23 4.77 2.68
N LEU A 233 -19.11 4.04 2.78
CA LEU A 233 -18.95 2.93 3.71
C LEU A 233 -18.64 3.41 5.14
N GLY A 234 -18.42 4.72 5.34
CA GLY A 234 -18.09 5.31 6.64
C GLY A 234 -16.66 5.02 7.10
N ALA A 235 -15.78 4.59 6.20
CA ALA A 235 -14.42 4.22 6.53
C ALA A 235 -13.48 5.43 6.61
N ASN A 236 -12.43 5.31 7.43
CA ASN A 236 -11.43 6.37 7.57
C ASN A 236 -10.46 6.36 6.38
N LEU A 237 -10.81 7.08 5.31
CA LEU A 237 -9.89 7.30 4.19
C LEU A 237 -8.73 8.22 4.62
N VAL A 238 -7.57 7.62 4.88
CA VAL A 238 -6.39 8.28 5.45
C VAL A 238 -5.78 9.25 4.46
N GLY A 239 -5.65 8.82 3.20
CA GLY A 239 -5.09 9.63 2.12
C GLY A 239 -4.70 8.78 0.93
N VAL A 240 -3.89 9.37 0.05
CA VAL A 240 -3.49 8.77 -1.23
C VAL A 240 -2.00 8.48 -1.26
N VAL A 241 -1.63 7.33 -1.84
CA VAL A 241 -0.26 7.07 -2.30
C VAL A 241 -0.22 7.27 -3.80
N LEU A 242 0.56 8.24 -4.26
CA LEU A 242 0.76 8.46 -5.69
C LEU A 242 1.93 7.59 -6.17
N ASN A 243 1.62 6.57 -6.95
CA ASN A 243 2.55 5.50 -7.29
C ASN A 243 3.03 5.58 -8.75
N ASN A 244 4.21 5.01 -9.00
CA ASN A 244 4.82 4.83 -10.32
C ASN A 244 5.15 6.14 -11.07
N ILE A 245 5.61 7.14 -10.33
CA ILE A 245 5.98 8.46 -10.86
C ILE A 245 7.19 8.33 -11.78
N ASN A 246 7.09 8.87 -12.98
CA ASN A 246 8.21 8.85 -13.91
C ASN A 246 9.14 10.05 -13.65
N VAL A 247 10.17 9.84 -12.84
CA VAL A 247 11.12 10.89 -12.43
C VAL A 247 11.78 11.58 -13.63
N SER A 248 12.00 10.91 -14.77
CA SER A 248 12.62 11.58 -15.93
C SER A 248 11.65 12.51 -16.67
N ARG A 249 10.34 12.32 -16.50
CA ARG A 249 9.31 13.15 -17.13
C ARG A 249 8.87 14.29 -16.20
N ASP A 250 8.81 14.03 -14.90
CA ASP A 250 8.31 14.97 -13.89
C ASP A 250 9.42 15.33 -12.87
N TYR A 251 10.65 15.49 -13.40
CA TYR A 251 11.90 15.61 -12.64
C TYR A 251 11.90 16.78 -11.64
N SER A 252 11.43 17.96 -12.06
CA SER A 252 11.38 19.15 -11.22
C SER A 252 10.54 18.93 -9.96
N TYR A 253 9.37 18.33 -10.14
CA TYR A 253 8.44 18.06 -9.04
C TYR A 253 8.98 17.00 -8.08
N TYR A 254 9.50 15.89 -8.63
CA TYR A 254 10.07 14.82 -7.83
C TYR A 254 11.32 15.28 -7.04
N TYR A 255 12.22 16.06 -7.67
CA TYR A 255 13.41 16.58 -7.00
C TYR A 255 13.08 17.57 -5.88
N TYR A 256 12.13 18.49 -6.08
CA TYR A 256 11.73 19.45 -5.03
C TYR A 256 11.21 18.77 -3.76
N HIS A 257 10.40 17.71 -3.90
CA HIS A 257 9.85 17.00 -2.75
C HIS A 257 10.85 16.07 -2.04
N HIS A 258 11.86 15.55 -2.75
CA HIS A 258 12.83 14.62 -2.18
C HIS A 258 14.14 15.28 -1.68
N HIS A 259 14.53 16.45 -2.21
CA HIS A 259 15.77 17.12 -1.79
C HIS A 259 15.69 17.84 -0.45
N TYR A 260 14.50 18.21 0.04
CA TYR A 260 14.39 18.84 1.36
C TYR A 260 14.69 17.88 2.52
N TYR A 261 14.54 16.57 2.32
CA TYR A 261 14.83 15.53 3.31
C TYR A 261 16.23 14.91 3.18
N SER A 262 17.03 15.35 2.20
CA SER A 262 18.38 14.84 1.95
C SER A 262 19.45 15.91 2.14
N TYR A 263 19.39 16.63 3.26
CA TYR A 263 20.58 17.32 3.79
C TYR A 263 21.40 16.33 4.63
N PRO A 264 22.68 16.07 4.29
CA PRO A 264 23.56 15.33 5.17
C PRO A 264 23.82 16.16 6.44
N GLN A 265 23.71 15.53 7.61
CA GLN A 265 24.29 16.04 8.84
C GLN A 265 25.73 16.46 8.54
N ALA A 266 26.03 17.74 8.75
CA ALA A 266 27.37 18.28 8.64
C ALA A 266 28.31 17.39 9.47
N LYS A 267 29.36 16.87 8.82
CA LYS A 267 30.49 16.26 9.53
C LYS A 267 30.96 17.30 10.54
N GLY A 268 30.87 16.93 11.82
CA GLY A 268 31.43 17.71 12.91
C GLY A 268 32.89 18.02 12.60
N ASP A 269 33.21 19.29 12.72
CA ASP A 269 34.54 19.88 12.67
C ASP A 269 35.40 19.16 13.73
N GLU A 270 36.18 18.16 13.34
CA GLU A 270 37.22 17.61 14.21
C GLU A 270 38.35 18.63 14.28
N GLY A 271 38.43 19.26 15.45
CA GLY A 271 39.27 20.41 15.69
C GLY A 271 40.74 20.15 15.43
N LYS A 272 41.38 21.14 14.81
CA LYS A 272 42.79 21.43 15.00
C LYS A 272 43.12 21.48 16.49
N LYS A 273 43.84 20.49 17.00
CA LYS A 273 44.76 20.63 18.14
C LYS A 273 45.88 19.59 18.06
N ALA A 274 47.00 19.99 17.47
CA ALA A 274 48.37 19.89 18.02
C ALA A 274 49.34 20.36 16.94
#